data_AF-A0ABD5S8H3-F1
#
_entry.id   AF-A0ABD5S8H3-F1
#
_cell.length_a   1.000
_cell.length_b   1.000
_cell.length_c   1.000
_cell.angle_alpha   90.00
_cell.angle_beta   90.00
_cell.angle_gamma   90.00
#
_symmetry.space_group_name_H-M   'P 1'
#
loop_
_entity.id
_entity.type
_entity.pdbx_description
1 polymer ?
#
loop_
_entity_poly.entity_id
_entity_poly.type
_entity_poly.pdbx_seq_one_letter_code
_entity_poly.pdbx_strand_id
1 'polypeptide(L)'
;FRHRVGDDPTLRELYAEPIATASTRRLRTPSRHRVYRAFDDRCGGGFADDVVRVLDVDPSLSSEDLVDARIRVYAVGARHELLDHDLRRACEDAGIGSSSTFTRVKRRLIDAGLVGTERVPQPVGRPRERVVAEPDLADPPLSAVGETIRVALENGTQ
;
A
#
# COMPACT_ATOMS: atom_id res chain seq x y z
N PHE A 1 4.01 39.70 24.90
CA PHE A 1 5.06 38.89 24.26
C PHE A 1 4.46 37.55 23.85
N ARG A 2 4.29 37.30 22.55
CA ARG A 2 3.89 35.96 22.06
C ARG A 2 5.17 35.11 22.05
N HIS A 3 5.26 34.12 22.93
CA HIS A 3 6.33 33.12 22.83
C HIS A 3 6.19 32.40 21.49
N ARG A 4 7.27 32.37 20.71
CA ARG A 4 7.35 31.57 19.49
C ARG A 4 7.29 30.11 19.94
N VAL A 5 6.33 29.35 19.41
CA VAL A 5 6.19 27.92 19.72
C VAL A 5 7.53 27.24 19.42
N GLY A 6 8.13 26.60 20.42
CA GLY A 6 9.39 25.85 20.30
C GLY A 6 10.64 26.48 20.92
N ASP A 7 10.59 27.73 21.38
CA ASP A 7 11.76 28.44 21.96
C ASP A 7 11.82 28.41 23.49
N ASP A 8 10.98 27.61 24.16
CA ASP A 8 11.04 27.44 25.61
C ASP A 8 12.11 26.39 25.99
N PRO A 9 13.25 26.81 26.58
CA PRO A 9 14.34 25.89 26.91
C PRO A 9 13.96 24.90 28.02
N THR A 10 12.95 25.21 28.84
CA THR A 10 12.52 24.36 29.96
C THR A 10 11.83 23.09 29.48
N LEU A 11 11.27 23.08 28.26
CA LEU A 11 10.64 21.91 27.67
C LEU A 11 11.64 20.77 27.44
N ARG A 12 12.90 21.08 27.05
CA ARG A 12 13.92 20.03 26.87
C ARG A 12 14.24 19.33 28.18
N GLU A 13 14.42 20.10 29.26
CA GLU A 13 14.70 19.55 30.59
C GLU A 13 13.51 18.76 31.14
N LEU A 14 12.29 19.28 30.97
CA LEU A 14 11.05 18.62 31.38
C LEU A 14 10.85 17.25 30.71
N TYR A 15 11.19 17.12 29.42
CA TYR A 15 11.03 15.87 28.68
C TYR A 15 12.27 14.95 28.69
N ALA A 16 13.41 15.37 29.23
CA ALA A 16 14.65 14.59 29.19
C ALA A 16 14.53 13.25 29.93
N GLU A 17 14.03 13.27 31.18
CA GLU A 17 13.89 12.06 32.01
C GLU A 17 12.75 11.13 31.52
N PRO A 18 11.56 11.64 31.12
CA PRO A 18 10.54 10.81 30.48
C PRO A 18 11.00 10.14 29.19
N ILE A 19 11.75 10.82 28.32
CA ILE A 19 12.29 10.22 27.09
C ILE A 19 13.35 9.18 27.40
N ALA A 20 14.25 9.45 28.35
CA ALA A 20 15.34 8.54 28.72
C ALA A 20 14.83 7.24 29.37
N THR A 21 13.71 7.30 30.09
CA THR A 21 13.11 6.14 30.79
C THR A 21 12.00 5.45 29.99
N ALA A 22 11.53 6.08 28.91
CA ALA A 22 10.47 5.52 28.08
C ALA A 22 10.88 4.20 27.44
N SER A 23 9.95 3.24 27.43
CA SER A 23 10.11 1.98 26.72
C SER A 23 10.20 2.23 25.20
N THR A 24 11.16 1.59 24.53
CA THR A 24 11.27 1.66 23.08
C THR A 24 10.09 0.96 22.41
N ARG A 25 9.35 1.66 21.55
CA ARG A 25 8.29 1.06 20.73
C ARG A 25 8.71 1.03 19.26
N ARG A 26 8.74 -0.16 18.67
CA ARG A 26 8.92 -0.31 17.23
C ARG A 26 7.61 0.04 16.51
N LEU A 27 7.65 1.09 15.68
CA LEU A 27 6.58 1.37 14.73
C LEU A 27 6.54 0.25 13.69
N ARG A 28 5.35 -0.35 13.49
CA ARG A 28 5.15 -1.42 12.50
C ARG A 28 5.00 -0.87 11.09
N THR A 29 4.56 0.38 10.97
CA THR A 29 4.40 1.07 9.70
C THR A 29 5.76 1.38 9.09
N PRO A 30 6.03 0.98 7.84
CA PRO A 30 7.28 1.32 7.16
C PRO A 30 7.37 2.82 6.86
N SER A 31 8.60 3.33 6.71
CA SER A 31 8.79 4.72 6.27
C SER A 31 8.41 4.89 4.80
N ARG A 32 7.92 6.07 4.43
CA ARG A 32 7.61 6.42 3.03
C ARG A 32 8.80 6.17 2.09
N HIS A 33 10.01 6.52 2.52
CA HIS A 33 11.23 6.28 1.74
C HIS A 33 11.47 4.79 1.48
N ARG A 34 11.28 3.93 2.49
CA ARG A 34 11.42 2.48 2.30
C ARG A 34 10.37 1.94 1.33
N VAL A 35 9.12 2.40 1.47
CA VAL A 35 8.02 2.02 0.58
C VAL A 35 8.34 2.41 -0.86
N TYR A 36 8.71 3.67 -1.10
CA TYR A 36 9.05 4.17 -2.42
C TYR A 36 10.20 3.39 -3.07
N ARG A 37 11.33 3.26 -2.36
CA ARG A 37 12.52 2.56 -2.86
C ARG A 37 12.23 1.11 -3.24
N ALA A 38 11.52 0.38 -2.38
CA ALA A 38 11.20 -1.02 -2.64
C ALA A 38 10.35 -1.22 -3.91
N PHE A 39 9.47 -0.26 -4.21
CA PHE A 39 8.65 -0.28 -5.42
C PHE A 39 9.40 0.20 -6.66
N ASP A 40 10.18 1.27 -6.55
CA ASP A 40 11.02 1.78 -7.63
C ASP A 40 12.03 0.71 -8.10
N ASP A 41 12.74 0.09 -7.15
CA ASP A 41 13.79 -0.90 -7.44
C ASP A 41 13.27 -2.17 -8.15
N ARG A 42 11.99 -2.54 -7.97
CA ARG A 42 11.42 -3.80 -8.49
C ARG A 42 10.40 -3.62 -9.61
N CYS A 43 9.65 -2.53 -9.58
CA CYS A 43 8.48 -2.31 -10.42
C CYS A 43 8.54 -0.97 -11.16
N GLY A 44 9.54 -0.13 -10.89
CA GLY A 44 9.79 1.14 -11.56
C GLY A 44 9.12 2.35 -10.93
N GLY A 45 9.68 3.53 -11.20
CA GLY A 45 9.28 4.80 -10.58
C GLY A 45 7.83 5.22 -10.83
N GLY A 46 7.26 4.93 -12.00
CA GLY A 46 5.86 5.26 -12.30
C GLY A 46 4.87 4.56 -11.35
N PHE A 47 5.11 3.28 -11.07
CA PHE A 47 4.33 2.54 -10.07
C PHE A 47 4.58 3.08 -8.65
N ALA A 48 5.84 3.37 -8.29
CA ALA A 48 6.19 3.89 -6.97
C ALA A 48 5.52 5.26 -6.70
N ASP A 49 5.51 6.15 -7.69
CA ASP A 49 4.86 7.46 -7.62
C ASP A 49 3.34 7.32 -7.41
N ASP A 50 2.70 6.43 -8.17
CA ASP A 50 1.24 6.21 -8.09
C ASP A 50 0.83 5.56 -6.77
N VAL A 51 1.61 4.61 -6.26
CA VAL A 51 1.38 4.04 -4.92
C VAL A 51 1.44 5.13 -3.86
N VAL A 52 2.47 5.98 -3.90
CA VAL A 52 2.61 7.07 -2.94
C VAL A 52 1.43 8.02 -3.01
N ARG A 53 0.97 8.38 -4.21
CA ARG A 53 -0.22 9.23 -4.40
C ARG A 53 -1.48 8.59 -3.80
N VAL A 54 -1.73 7.31 -4.07
CA VAL A 54 -2.93 6.62 -3.56
C VAL A 54 -2.88 6.43 -2.03
N LEU A 55 -1.70 6.27 -1.45
CA LEU A 55 -1.52 6.18 0.01
C LEU A 55 -1.64 7.54 0.71
N ASP A 56 -1.42 8.65 0.00
CA ASP A 56 -1.65 10.00 0.52
C ASP A 56 -3.13 10.41 0.54
N VAL A 57 -3.99 9.70 -0.22
CA VAL A 57 -5.44 9.95 -0.23
C VAL A 57 -6.06 9.38 1.04
N ASP A 58 -6.31 10.31 1.98
CA ASP A 58 -7.02 10.21 3.26
C ASP A 58 -7.07 8.78 3.86
N PRO A 59 -6.13 8.43 4.76
CA PRO A 59 -6.20 7.18 5.49
C PRO A 59 -7.36 7.30 6.47
N SER A 60 -8.47 6.60 6.20
CA SER A 60 -9.40 6.32 7.29
C SER A 60 -8.58 5.62 8.38
N LEU A 61 -8.50 6.22 9.58
CA LEU A 61 -7.64 5.74 10.66
C LEU A 61 -8.22 4.49 11.35
N SER A 62 -9.28 3.91 10.79
CA SER A 62 -9.90 2.71 11.34
C SER A 62 -9.12 1.47 10.90
N SER A 63 -8.93 0.53 11.82
CA SER A 63 -8.37 -0.78 11.50
C SER A 63 -9.34 -1.68 10.73
N GLU A 64 -10.58 -1.22 10.55
CA GLU A 64 -11.69 -1.93 9.88
C GLU A 64 -11.92 -1.43 8.46
N ASP A 65 -11.06 -0.53 7.94
CA ASP A 65 -11.17 -0.06 6.56
C ASP A 65 -11.10 -1.24 5.60
N LEU A 66 -12.19 -1.44 4.86
CA LEU A 66 -12.27 -2.47 3.83
C LEU A 66 -11.21 -2.26 2.74
N VAL A 67 -10.70 -1.03 2.60
CA VAL A 67 -9.74 -0.59 1.58
C VAL A 67 -8.46 -0.05 2.21
N ASP A 68 -7.77 -0.93 2.94
CA ASP A 68 -6.48 -0.64 3.56
C ASP A 68 -5.34 -0.41 2.53
N ALA A 69 -4.17 -0.01 3.04
CA ALA A 69 -2.98 0.24 2.21
C ALA A 69 -2.57 -0.95 1.33
N ARG A 70 -2.79 -2.20 1.75
CA ARG A 70 -2.40 -3.39 0.97
C ARG A 70 -3.29 -3.54 -0.25
N ILE A 71 -4.59 -3.33 -0.07
CA ILE A 71 -5.57 -3.41 -1.15
C ILE A 71 -5.31 -2.33 -2.18
N ARG A 72 -5.08 -1.10 -1.73
CA ARG A 72 -4.74 0.03 -2.59
C ARG A 72 -3.48 -0.22 -3.41
N VAL A 73 -2.40 -0.64 -2.76
CA VAL A 73 -1.12 -0.95 -3.44
C VAL A 73 -1.31 -2.04 -4.50
N TYR A 74 -2.03 -3.11 -4.16
CA TYR A 74 -2.22 -4.21 -5.08
C TYR A 74 -3.08 -3.81 -6.30
N ALA A 75 -4.10 -2.98 -6.08
CA ALA A 75 -4.93 -2.41 -7.13
C ALA A 75 -4.13 -1.52 -8.09
N VAL A 76 -3.24 -0.66 -7.57
CA VAL A 76 -2.31 0.10 -8.43
C VAL A 76 -1.40 -0.86 -9.21
N GLY A 77 -0.92 -1.94 -8.59
CA GLY A 77 -0.10 -2.94 -9.28
C GLY A 77 -0.83 -3.63 -10.44
N ALA A 78 -2.15 -3.84 -10.32
CA ALA A 78 -3.00 -4.35 -11.39
C ALA A 78 -3.15 -3.35 -12.54
N ARG A 79 -3.29 -2.04 -12.24
CA ARG A 79 -3.34 -0.98 -13.26
C ARG A 79 -2.03 -0.82 -14.04
N HIS A 80 -0.91 -1.17 -13.41
CA HIS A 80 0.42 -1.18 -14.02
C HIS A 80 0.76 -2.52 -14.68
N GLU A 81 -0.17 -3.48 -14.73
CA GLU A 81 0.03 -4.77 -15.39
C GLU A 81 1.26 -5.54 -14.88
N LEU A 82 1.54 -5.43 -13.58
CA LEU A 82 2.74 -6.02 -12.98
C LEU A 82 2.63 -7.55 -12.88
N LEU A 83 3.78 -8.22 -12.91
CA LEU A 83 3.86 -9.63 -12.55
C LEU A 83 3.51 -9.81 -11.06
N ASP A 84 2.58 -10.71 -10.73
CA ASP A 84 2.09 -10.97 -9.36
C ASP A 84 3.26 -11.27 -8.41
N HIS A 85 4.24 -12.03 -8.91
CA HIS A 85 5.43 -12.36 -8.15
C HIS A 85 6.22 -11.11 -7.72
N ASP A 86 6.48 -10.20 -8.65
CA ASP A 86 7.33 -9.04 -8.40
C ASP A 86 6.59 -8.01 -7.54
N LEU A 87 5.30 -7.80 -7.80
CA LEU A 87 4.41 -6.97 -6.98
C LEU A 87 4.39 -7.46 -5.52
N ARG A 88 4.13 -8.76 -5.31
CA ARG A 88 4.11 -9.35 -3.97
C ARG A 88 5.44 -9.23 -3.26
N ARG A 89 6.54 -9.44 -3.99
CA ARG A 89 7.88 -9.30 -3.42
C ARG A 89 8.22 -7.86 -3.08
N ALA A 90 7.82 -6.90 -3.91
CA ALA A 90 8.00 -5.48 -3.62
C ALA A 90 7.22 -5.05 -2.39
N CYS A 91 6.01 -5.56 -2.19
CA CYS A 91 5.24 -5.29 -0.97
C CYS A 91 5.86 -5.88 0.31
N GLU A 92 6.50 -7.06 0.21
CA GLU A 92 7.27 -7.64 1.33
C GLU A 92 8.46 -6.75 1.69
N ASP A 93 9.24 -6.34 0.69
CA ASP A 93 10.43 -5.51 0.87
C ASP A 93 10.07 -4.12 1.41
N ALA A 94 8.95 -3.55 0.93
CA ALA A 94 8.35 -2.32 1.43
C ALA A 94 7.86 -2.44 2.88
N GLY A 95 7.66 -3.66 3.40
CA GLY A 95 7.16 -3.90 4.76
C GLY A 95 5.64 -3.72 4.90
N ILE A 96 4.88 -3.80 3.81
CA ILE A 96 3.42 -3.59 3.80
C ILE A 96 2.67 -4.88 4.17
N GLY A 97 3.21 -6.04 3.80
CA GLY A 97 2.64 -7.33 4.13
C GLY A 97 3.44 -8.50 3.56
N SER A 98 3.16 -9.71 4.04
CA SER A 98 3.76 -10.93 3.52
C SER A 98 3.15 -11.34 2.18
N SER A 99 3.86 -12.19 1.43
CA SER A 99 3.38 -12.81 0.20
C SER A 99 2.05 -13.55 0.38
N SER A 100 1.82 -14.18 1.54
CA SER A 100 0.55 -14.82 1.89
C SER A 100 -0.59 -13.80 2.10
N THR A 101 -0.31 -12.64 2.67
CA THR A 101 -1.27 -11.54 2.77
C THR A 101 -1.73 -11.11 1.39
N PHE A 102 -0.81 -10.95 0.45
CA PHE A 102 -1.17 -10.53 -0.90
C PHE A 102 -1.83 -11.63 -1.74
N THR A 103 -1.63 -12.91 -1.41
CA THR A 103 -2.48 -13.98 -1.99
C THR A 103 -3.95 -13.78 -1.63
N ARG A 104 -4.23 -13.40 -0.38
CA ARG A 104 -5.61 -13.13 0.07
C ARG A 104 -6.17 -11.85 -0.55
N VAL A 105 -5.36 -10.79 -0.62
CA VAL A 105 -5.75 -9.53 -1.30
C VAL A 105 -6.08 -9.79 -2.77
N LYS A 106 -5.21 -10.50 -3.49
CA LYS A 106 -5.44 -10.89 -4.89
C LYS A 106 -6.78 -11.60 -5.06
N ARG A 107 -7.01 -12.66 -4.27
CA ARG A 107 -8.26 -13.42 -4.32
C ARG A 107 -9.47 -12.53 -4.04
N ARG A 108 -9.40 -11.67 -3.01
CA ARG A 108 -10.50 -10.75 -2.68
C ARG A 108 -10.85 -9.80 -3.83
N LEU A 109 -9.84 -9.28 -4.53
CA LEU A 109 -10.05 -8.38 -5.66
C LEU A 109 -10.54 -9.11 -6.93
N ILE A 110 -10.12 -10.36 -7.14
CA ILE A 110 -10.67 -11.23 -8.20
C ILE A 110 -12.13 -11.57 -7.92
N ASP A 111 -12.44 -11.98 -6.69
CA ASP A 111 -13.80 -12.34 -6.27
C ASP A 111 -14.75 -11.12 -6.39
N ALA A 112 -14.23 -9.89 -6.26
CA ALA A 112 -14.95 -8.64 -6.46
C ALA A 112 -15.01 -8.16 -7.92
N GLY A 113 -14.43 -8.90 -8.87
CA GLY A 113 -14.44 -8.54 -10.29
C GLY A 113 -13.61 -7.30 -10.66
N LEU A 114 -12.66 -6.90 -9.80
CA LEU A 114 -11.82 -5.70 -10.04
C LEU A 114 -10.47 -6.02 -10.67
N VAL A 115 -10.02 -7.27 -10.52
CA VAL A 115 -8.70 -7.72 -10.94
C VAL A 115 -8.80 -9.06 -11.64
N GLY A 116 -8.14 -9.20 -12.77
CA GLY A 116 -7.90 -10.45 -13.48
C GLY A 116 -6.44 -10.89 -13.39
N THR A 117 -6.14 -12.07 -13.95
CA THR A 117 -4.76 -12.51 -14.17
C THR A 117 -4.56 -13.10 -15.56
N GLU A 118 -3.40 -12.81 -16.14
CA GLU A 118 -2.98 -13.35 -17.43
C GLU A 118 -1.72 -14.20 -17.27
N ARG A 119 -1.64 -15.29 -18.04
CA ARG A 119 -0.43 -16.13 -18.04
C ARG A 119 0.64 -15.51 -18.93
N VAL A 120 1.82 -15.32 -18.36
CA VAL A 120 3.01 -14.83 -19.06
C VAL A 120 4.01 -15.98 -19.19
N PRO A 121 4.29 -16.46 -20.43
CA PRO A 121 5.34 -17.45 -20.65
C PRO A 121 6.69 -16.96 -20.14
N GLN A 122 7.49 -17.85 -19.58
CA GLN A 122 8.86 -17.56 -19.18
C GLN A 122 9.81 -18.68 -19.65
N PRO A 123 11.11 -18.40 -19.83
CA PRO A 123 12.05 -19.35 -20.42
C PRO A 123 12.17 -20.68 -19.67
N VAL A 124 12.02 -20.66 -18.34
CA VAL A 124 12.13 -21.86 -17.49
C VAL A 124 11.05 -21.82 -16.40
N GLY A 125 10.43 -22.97 -16.15
CA GLY A 125 9.43 -23.15 -15.10
C GLY A 125 7.99 -22.90 -15.56
N ARG A 126 7.06 -22.83 -14.60
CA ARG A 126 5.64 -22.56 -14.88
C ARG A 126 5.45 -21.13 -15.35
N PRO A 127 4.51 -20.81 -16.26
CA PRO A 127 4.19 -19.43 -16.62
C PRO A 127 3.98 -18.55 -15.39
N ARG A 128 4.43 -17.30 -15.46
CA ARG A 128 4.13 -16.28 -14.45
C ARG A 128 2.71 -15.77 -14.63
N GLU A 129 2.21 -15.08 -13.62
CA GLU A 129 0.93 -14.37 -13.69
C GLU A 129 1.20 -12.87 -13.76
N ARG A 130 0.63 -12.21 -14.76
CA ARG A 130 0.42 -10.77 -14.78
C ARG A 130 -0.91 -10.47 -14.10
N VAL A 131 -0.94 -9.44 -13.27
CA VAL A 131 -2.15 -8.93 -12.65
C VAL A 131 -2.70 -7.82 -13.54
N VAL A 132 -3.97 -7.87 -13.90
CA VAL A 132 -4.61 -6.86 -14.76
C VAL A 132 -5.79 -6.24 -14.05
N ALA A 133 -5.97 -4.93 -14.19
CA ALA A 133 -7.14 -4.24 -13.68
C ALA A 133 -8.32 -4.42 -14.65
N GLU A 134 -9.49 -4.78 -14.12
CA GLU A 134 -10.73 -4.75 -14.89
C GLU A 134 -11.16 -3.28 -15.15
N PRO A 135 -12.01 -3.00 -16.16
CA PRO A 135 -12.37 -1.63 -16.56
C PRO A 135 -12.81 -0.74 -15.39
N ASP A 136 -13.63 -1.29 -14.48
CA ASP A 136 -14.13 -0.60 -13.30
C ASP A 136 -13.00 -0.10 -12.38
N LEU A 137 -11.84 -0.77 -12.37
CA LEU A 137 -10.64 -0.36 -11.64
C LEU A 137 -9.63 0.41 -12.50
N ALA A 138 -9.56 0.12 -13.80
CA ALA A 138 -8.57 0.68 -14.71
C ALA A 138 -8.89 2.12 -15.14
N ASP A 139 -10.17 2.39 -15.43
CA ASP A 139 -10.63 3.63 -16.05
C ASP A 139 -10.67 4.83 -15.09
N PRO A 140 -11.09 4.69 -13.81
CA PRO A 140 -11.17 5.84 -12.91
C PRO A 140 -9.79 6.49 -12.63
N PRO A 141 -9.76 7.80 -12.30
CA PRO A 141 -8.53 8.44 -11.86
C PRO A 141 -8.01 7.78 -10.58
N LEU A 142 -6.68 7.83 -10.34
CA LEU A 142 -6.05 7.22 -9.16
C LEU A 142 -6.67 7.68 -7.83
N SER A 143 -7.13 8.93 -7.76
CA SER A 143 -7.82 9.48 -6.59
C SER A 143 -9.14 8.77 -6.27
N ALA A 144 -9.79 8.14 -7.25
CA ALA A 144 -11.04 7.42 -7.08
C ALA A 144 -10.86 5.93 -6.74
N VAL A 145 -9.65 5.37 -6.90
CA VAL A 145 -9.36 3.93 -6.70
C VAL A 145 -9.85 3.43 -5.34
N GLY A 146 -9.66 4.20 -4.27
CA GLY A 146 -10.10 3.81 -2.94
C GLY A 146 -11.62 3.64 -2.84
N GLU A 147 -12.38 4.55 -3.46
CA GLU A 147 -13.84 4.51 -3.45
C GLU A 147 -14.39 3.43 -4.36
N THR A 148 -13.83 3.28 -5.57
CA THR A 148 -14.16 2.19 -6.50
C THR A 148 -14.06 0.83 -5.80
N ILE A 149 -12.96 0.58 -5.10
CA ILE A 149 -12.74 -0.69 -4.42
C ILE A 149 -13.74 -0.86 -3.27
N ARG A 150 -14.04 0.21 -2.52
CA ARG A 150 -15.00 0.17 -1.41
C ARG A 150 -16.37 -0.27 -1.90
N VAL A 151 -16.91 0.44 -2.90
CA VAL A 151 -18.23 0.16 -3.48
C VAL A 151 -18.32 -1.30 -3.98
N ALA A 152 -17.29 -1.79 -4.69
CA ALA A 152 -17.29 -3.15 -5.20
C ALA A 152 -17.25 -4.21 -4.08
N LEU A 153 -16.45 -3.98 -3.03
CA LEU A 153 -16.33 -4.92 -1.91
C LEU A 153 -17.59 -4.96 -1.03
N GLU A 154 -18.30 -3.83 -0.91
CA GLU A 154 -19.58 -3.77 -0.20
C GLU A 154 -20.68 -4.50 -0.97
N ASN A 155 -20.73 -4.34 -2.29
CA ASN A 155 -21.72 -5.00 -3.16
C ASN A 155 -21.51 -6.53 -3.26
N GLY A 156 -20.26 -7.02 -3.20
CA GLY A 156 -19.95 -8.45 -3.25
C GLY A 156 -20.20 -9.21 -1.93
N THR A 157 -20.61 -8.51 -0.86
CA THR A 157 -20.90 -9.12 0.45
C THR A 157 -22.39 -9.44 0.63
N GLN A 158 -23.26 -9.09 -0.34
CA GLN A 158 -24.70 -9.40 -0.35
C GLN A 158 -25.02 -10.74 -1.02
#